data_AF-A0A0P9F496-F1
#
_entry.id   AF-A0A0P9F496-F1
#
_cell.length_a   1.000
_cell.length_b   1.000
_cell.length_c   1.000
_cell.angle_alpha   90.00
_cell.angle_beta   90.00
_cell.angle_gamma   90.00
#
_symmetry.space_group_name_H-M   'P 1'
#
loop_
_entity.id
_entity.type
_entity.pdbx_description
1 polymer ?
#
loop_
_entity_poly.entity_id
_entity_poly.type
_entity_poly.pdbx_seq_one_letter_code
_entity_poly.pdbx_strand_id
1 'polypeptide(L)'
;IMIPEIAAALDGARIDLALLPINGRDYFRDQRNIVGNLWPGEAVQLATQLGARVLIGVHNDLFAGNRVNPSLLFDEIERRAPFQRCHMLQPGELYLYAG
;
A
#
# COMPACT_ATOMS: atom_id res chain seq x y z
N ILE A 1 7.05 -10.57 0.40
CA ILE A 1 7.13 -10.85 1.85
C ILE A 1 5.92 -10.17 2.47
N MET A 2 4.82 -10.92 2.59
CA MET A 2 3.81 -10.62 3.60
C MET A 2 4.54 -10.64 4.95
N ILE A 3 4.31 -9.66 5.82
CA ILE A 3 4.95 -9.59 7.14
C ILE A 3 3.96 -10.24 8.12
N PRO A 4 4.05 -11.57 8.36
CA PRO A 4 3.11 -12.29 9.22
C PRO A 4 3.01 -11.67 10.62
N GLU A 5 4.07 -11.01 11.09
CA GLU A 5 4.11 -10.30 12.36
C GLU A 5 3.15 -9.11 12.38
N ILE A 6 3.04 -8.34 11.28
CA ILE A 6 2.09 -7.22 11.18
C ILE A 6 0.66 -7.75 11.09
N ALA A 7 0.43 -8.79 10.29
CA ALA A 7 -0.90 -9.39 10.18
C ALA A 7 -1.36 -9.95 11.53
N ALA A 8 -0.47 -10.63 12.26
CA ALA A 8 -0.76 -11.16 13.60
C ALA A 8 -0.99 -10.03 14.63
N ALA A 9 -0.21 -8.95 14.57
CA ALA A 9 -0.36 -7.81 15.48
C ALA A 9 -1.69 -7.06 15.29
N LEU A 10 -2.33 -7.20 14.12
CA LEU A 10 -3.57 -6.54 13.76
C LEU A 10 -4.78 -7.50 13.77
N ASP A 11 -4.60 -8.74 14.20
CA ASP A 11 -5.68 -9.72 14.25
C ASP A 11 -6.82 -9.26 15.17
N GLY A 12 -8.05 -9.43 14.71
CA GLY A 12 -9.26 -8.94 15.38
C GLY A 12 -9.48 -7.42 15.38
N ALA A 13 -8.56 -6.61 14.85
CA ALA A 13 -8.77 -5.18 14.71
C ALA A 13 -9.74 -4.86 13.57
N ARG A 14 -10.68 -3.94 13.81
CA ARG A 14 -11.50 -3.36 12.75
C ARG A 14 -10.72 -2.23 12.08
N ILE A 15 -10.38 -2.41 10.81
CA ILE A 15 -9.63 -1.41 10.04
C ILE A 15 -10.55 -0.79 8.98
N ASP A 16 -10.92 0.47 9.18
CA ASP A 16 -11.69 1.19 8.16
C ASP A 16 -10.77 1.71 7.04
N LEU A 17 -9.59 2.24 7.38
CA LEU A 17 -8.60 2.78 6.44
C LEU A 17 -7.23 2.14 6.65
N ALA A 18 -6.65 1.56 5.59
CA ALA A 18 -5.29 1.06 5.57
C ALA A 18 -4.39 1.99 4.72
N LEU A 19 -3.49 2.72 5.38
CA LEU A 19 -2.50 3.57 4.70
C LEU A 19 -1.20 2.80 4.59
N LEU A 20 -0.88 2.30 3.39
CA LEU A 20 0.23 1.38 3.17
C LEU A 20 1.31 2.00 2.28
N PRO A 21 2.60 1.94 2.66
CA PRO A 21 3.68 2.46 1.84
C PRO A 21 3.97 1.53 0.66
N ILE A 22 3.78 2.03 -0.56
CA ILE A 22 3.81 1.21 -1.79
C ILE A 22 5.01 1.47 -2.71
N ASN A 23 6.06 2.12 -2.21
CA ASN A 23 7.20 2.54 -3.03
C ASN A 23 8.06 1.41 -3.60
N GLY A 24 7.69 0.15 -3.36
CA GLY A 24 8.39 -1.04 -3.81
C GLY A 24 9.79 -1.15 -3.21
N ARG A 25 10.44 -2.27 -3.52
CA ARG A 25 11.83 -2.56 -3.14
C ARG A 25 12.49 -3.38 -4.23
N ASP A 26 13.76 -3.12 -4.50
CA ASP A 26 14.54 -3.90 -5.46
C ASP A 26 16.01 -3.98 -5.05
N TYR A 27 16.71 -4.94 -5.64
CA TYR A 27 18.10 -5.25 -5.36
C TYR A 27 19.03 -4.03 -5.56
N PHE A 28 18.81 -3.24 -6.63
CA PHE A 28 19.71 -2.14 -6.96
C PHE A 28 19.57 -0.95 -5.99
N ARG A 29 18.35 -0.69 -5.50
CA ARG A 29 18.10 0.30 -4.44
C ARG A 29 18.70 -0.15 -3.11
N ASP A 30 18.57 -1.42 -2.77
CA ASP A 30 19.12 -1.99 -1.53
C ASP A 30 20.65 -1.86 -1.47
N GLN A 31 21.35 -2.14 -2.58
CA GLN A 31 22.80 -1.91 -2.71
C GLN A 31 23.23 -0.44 -2.49
N ARG A 32 22.30 0.51 -2.56
CA ARG A 32 22.53 1.94 -2.31
C ARG A 32 22.01 2.39 -0.95
N ASN A 33 21.65 1.46 -0.06
CA ASN A 33 20.99 1.71 1.23
C ASN A 33 19.66 2.47 1.10
N ILE A 34 18.96 2.31 -0.03
CA ILE A 34 17.63 2.87 -0.24
C ILE A 34 16.60 1.79 0.09
N VAL A 35 16.16 1.79 1.35
CA VAL A 35 15.18 0.82 1.85
C VAL A 35 13.80 1.09 1.24
N GLY A 36 13.25 0.07 0.61
CA GLY A 36 11.90 0.07 0.05
C GLY A 36 10.88 -0.60 0.99
N ASN A 37 9.58 -0.38 0.72
CA ASN A 37 8.49 -1.01 1.50
C ASN A 37 7.76 -2.09 0.68
N LEU A 38 6.43 -2.06 0.71
CA LEU A 38 5.59 -3.03 0.00
C LEU A 38 5.60 -2.73 -1.49
N TRP A 39 5.56 -3.79 -2.28
CA TRP A 39 5.08 -3.69 -3.66
C TRP A 39 3.57 -3.48 -3.66
N PRO A 40 2.99 -2.79 -4.67
CA PRO A 40 1.55 -2.53 -4.70
C PRO A 40 0.68 -3.78 -4.56
N GLY A 41 1.08 -4.90 -5.18
CA GLY A 41 0.35 -6.17 -5.03
C GLY A 41 0.37 -6.75 -3.62
N GLU A 42 1.45 -6.50 -2.86
CA GLU A 42 1.53 -6.90 -1.45
C GLU A 42 0.65 -6.01 -0.58
N ALA A 43 0.54 -4.72 -0.91
CA ALA A 43 -0.37 -3.80 -0.22
C ALA A 43 -1.85 -4.17 -0.45
N VAL A 44 -2.21 -4.52 -1.69
CA VAL A 44 -3.56 -5.03 -2.03
C VAL A 44 -3.86 -6.31 -1.26
N GLN A 45 -2.92 -7.26 -1.24
CA GLN A 45 -3.08 -8.51 -0.51
C GLN A 45 -3.27 -8.26 0.98
N LEU A 46 -2.43 -7.42 1.60
CA LEU A 46 -2.52 -7.12 3.02
C LEU A 46 -3.82 -6.41 3.38
N ALA A 47 -4.22 -5.39 2.62
CA ALA A 47 -5.48 -4.68 2.86
C ALA A 47 -6.70 -5.62 2.78
N THR A 48 -6.70 -6.51 1.80
CA THR A 48 -7.76 -7.52 1.64
C THR A 48 -7.79 -8.49 2.82
N GLN A 49 -6.63 -8.99 3.26
CA GLN A 49 -6.53 -9.91 4.40
C GLN A 49 -6.98 -9.28 5.72
N LEU A 50 -6.67 -8.00 5.92
CA LEU A 50 -7.08 -7.23 7.09
C LEU A 50 -8.57 -6.82 7.05
N GLY A 51 -9.28 -7.10 5.95
CA GLY A 51 -10.66 -6.65 5.76
C GLY A 51 -10.80 -5.13 5.73
N ALA A 52 -9.76 -4.41 5.31
CA ALA A 52 -9.75 -2.95 5.32
C ALA A 52 -10.80 -2.39 4.36
N ARG A 53 -11.64 -1.46 4.81
CA ARG A 53 -12.71 -0.90 3.95
C ARG A 53 -12.16 -0.03 2.82
N VAL A 54 -11.03 0.66 3.04
CA VAL A 54 -10.31 1.44 2.03
C VAL A 54 -8.80 1.23 2.15
N LEU A 55 -8.14 1.00 1.02
CA LEU A 55 -6.69 1.07 0.88
C LEU A 55 -6.29 2.46 0.36
N ILE A 56 -5.36 3.12 1.04
CA ILE A 56 -4.73 4.34 0.55
C ILE A 56 -3.25 4.05 0.35
N GLY A 57 -2.80 4.09 -0.90
CA GLY A 57 -1.38 3.96 -1.21
C GLY A 57 -0.63 5.24 -0.85
N VAL A 58 0.44 5.11 -0.07
CA VAL A 58 1.26 6.23 0.37
C VAL A 58 2.74 6.00 0.09
N HIS A 59 3.55 7.00 0.39
CA HIS A 59 5.02 6.96 0.30
C HIS A 59 5.59 6.76 -1.12
N ASN A 60 4.80 6.91 -2.18
CA ASN A 60 5.28 6.71 -3.56
C ASN A 60 5.81 7.98 -4.25
N ASP A 61 5.48 9.17 -3.75
CA ASP A 61 5.79 10.42 -4.48
C ASP A 61 6.80 11.32 -3.75
N LEU A 62 7.38 10.85 -2.64
CA LEU A 62 8.33 11.61 -1.81
C LEU A 62 9.73 11.71 -2.41
N PHE A 63 10.18 10.69 -3.15
CA PHE A 63 11.56 10.56 -3.60
C PHE A 63 11.61 9.97 -5.01
N ALA A 64 12.14 10.72 -5.98
CA ALA A 64 12.11 10.34 -7.40
C ALA A 64 12.73 8.96 -7.70
N GLY A 65 13.75 8.55 -6.93
CA GLY A 65 14.44 7.26 -7.06
C GLY A 65 14.00 6.17 -6.08
N ASN A 66 13.03 6.46 -5.19
CA ASN A 66 12.53 5.53 -4.18
C ASN A 66 11.00 5.39 -4.33
N ARG A 67 10.57 5.00 -5.53
CA ARG A 67 9.16 4.85 -5.93
C ARG A 67 8.97 3.79 -7.01
N VAL A 68 7.72 3.39 -7.23
CA VAL A 68 7.29 2.58 -8.39
C VAL A 68 6.29 3.35 -9.24
N ASN A 69 5.92 2.80 -10.40
CA ASN A 69 4.83 3.33 -11.19
C ASN A 69 3.52 3.25 -10.36
N PRO A 70 2.84 4.36 -10.05
CA PRO A 70 1.62 4.35 -9.24
C PRO A 70 0.46 3.59 -9.90
N SER A 71 0.42 3.47 -11.24
CA SER A 71 -0.58 2.67 -11.96
C SER A 71 -0.60 1.21 -11.51
N LEU A 72 0.55 0.68 -11.07
CA LEU A 72 0.66 -0.70 -10.60
C LEU A 72 -0.29 -0.99 -9.42
N LEU A 73 -0.61 -0.01 -8.58
CA LEU A 73 -1.59 -0.22 -7.52
C LEU A 73 -2.97 -0.54 -8.09
N PHE A 74 -3.43 0.27 -9.03
CA PHE A 74 -4.74 0.10 -9.65
C PHE A 74 -4.80 -1.17 -10.51
N ASP A 75 -3.71 -1.52 -11.20
CA ASP A 75 -3.59 -2.77 -11.94
C ASP A 75 -3.71 -4.01 -11.02
N GLU A 76 -3.15 -3.95 -9.81
CA GLU A 76 -3.24 -5.04 -8.82
C GLU A 76 -4.63 -5.12 -8.18
N ILE A 77 -5.27 -3.97 -7.92
CA ILE A 77 -6.67 -3.91 -7.46
C ILE A 77 -7.58 -4.60 -8.48
N GLU A 78 -7.50 -4.20 -9.75
CA GLU A 78 -8.32 -4.77 -10.82
C GLU A 78 -8.15 -6.29 -10.93
N ARG A 79 -6.90 -6.76 -10.85
CA ARG A 79 -6.58 -8.18 -11.06
C ARG A 79 -6.97 -9.07 -9.89
N ARG A 80 -6.90 -8.57 -8.64
CA ARG A 80 -6.99 -9.41 -7.44
C ARG A 80 -8.15 -9.09 -6.52
N ALA A 81 -8.56 -7.82 -6.45
CA ALA A 81 -9.51 -7.33 -5.47
C ALA A 81 -10.36 -6.18 -6.06
N PRO A 82 -11.12 -6.39 -7.14
CA PRO A 82 -11.83 -5.32 -7.86
C PRO A 82 -12.87 -4.57 -7.02
N PHE A 83 -13.29 -5.13 -5.88
CA PHE A 83 -14.21 -4.48 -4.94
C PHE A 83 -13.52 -3.80 -3.75
N GLN A 84 -12.20 -3.91 -3.62
CA GLN A 84 -11.43 -3.18 -2.62
C GLN A 84 -11.40 -1.71 -2.99
N ARG A 85 -11.99 -0.85 -2.15
CA ARG A 85 -11.91 0.60 -2.35
C ARG A 85 -10.45 1.02 -2.22
N CYS A 86 -9.97 1.80 -3.17
CA CYS A 86 -8.57 2.19 -3.26
C CYS A 86 -8.44 3.66 -3.65
N HIS A 87 -7.45 4.36 -3.07
CA HIS A 87 -7.12 5.75 -3.40
C HIS A 87 -5.61 6.01 -3.34
N MET A 88 -5.14 7.04 -4.04
CA MET A 88 -3.79 7.60 -3.94
C MET A 88 -3.93 9.10 -3.72
N LEU A 89 -3.19 9.64 -2.76
CA LEU A 89 -3.27 11.06 -2.42
C LEU A 89 -2.11 11.86 -3.01
N GLN A 90 -2.38 13.09 -3.43
CA GLN A 90 -1.38 14.11 -3.71
C GLN A 90 -1.03 14.92 -2.45
N PRO A 91 0.19 15.47 -2.34
CA PRO A 91 0.54 16.38 -1.25
C PRO A 91 -0.46 17.55 -1.14
N GLY A 92 -1.08 17.69 0.02
CA GLY A 92 -2.11 18.71 0.28
C GLY A 92 -3.55 18.30 -0.06
N GLU A 93 -3.78 17.09 -0.59
CA GLU A 93 -5.12 16.57 -0.86
C GLU A 93 -5.86 16.20 0.44
N LEU A 94 -7.14 16.60 0.51
CA LEU A 94 -8.04 16.22 1.60
C LEU A 94 -8.82 14.96 1.23
N TYR A 95 -8.73 13.93 2.07
CA TYR A 95 -9.56 12.73 1.99
C TYR A 95 -10.54 12.68 3.16
N LEU A 96 -11.85 12.64 2.86
CA LEU A 96 -12.91 12.54 3.87
C LEU A 96 -13.50 11.13 3.89
N TYR A 97 -13.53 10.50 5.07
CA TYR A 97 -14.14 9.21 5.30
C TYR A 97 -15.32 9.35 6.27
N ALA A 98 -16.52 8.99 5.81
CA ALA A 98 -17.73 8.90 6.62
C ALA A 98 -18.15 7.42 6.67
N GLY A 99 -17.81 6.75 7.76
CA GLY A 99 -17.87 5.29 7.93
C GLY A 99 -19.26 4.68 8.05
#